data_AF-A0A0B0IE46-F1
#
_entry.id   AF-A0A0B0IE46-F1
#
_cell.length_a   1.000
_cell.length_b   1.000
_cell.length_c   1.000
_cell.angle_alpha   90.00
_cell.angle_beta   90.00
_cell.angle_gamma   90.00
#
_symmetry.space_group_name_H-M   'P 1'
#
loop_
_entity.id
_entity.type
_entity.pdbx_description
1 polymer ?
#
loop_
_entity_poly.entity_id
_entity_poly.type
_entity_poly.pdbx_seq_one_letter_code
_entity_poly.pdbx_strand_id
1 'polypeptide(L)'
;MDKCIELMIIGSILLLSSCFSTASSMENPLEQHTDETITVLFSDSSSMQDEKTYYDALLELKQNHPSEMPSFLIIDADERDAIRYFNIEQFPTMLVITGSHEDLRMEGIFTKDEILTQLMEVFRIEKEAKSVRKTISLHYIEQSSFSL
;
A
#
# COMPACT_ATOMS: atom_id res chain seq x y z
N MET A 1 57.77 -14.16 20.12
CA MET A 1 56.94 -13.36 19.19
C MET A 1 55.47 -13.83 19.26
N ASP A 2 55.04 -14.23 20.47
CA ASP A 2 53.99 -15.25 20.65
C ASP A 2 52.79 -14.64 21.40
N LYS A 3 53.03 -13.58 22.19
CA LYS A 3 52.01 -12.78 22.88
C LYS A 3 51.21 -11.85 21.97
N CYS A 4 51.76 -11.48 20.80
CA CYS A 4 51.06 -10.62 19.85
C CYS A 4 49.93 -11.37 19.13
N ILE A 5 50.07 -12.68 18.96
CA ILE A 5 49.07 -13.53 18.30
C ILE A 5 47.86 -13.73 19.23
N GLU A 6 48.10 -13.91 20.53
CA GLU A 6 47.03 -14.11 21.53
C GLU A 6 46.14 -12.87 21.68
N LEU A 7 46.70 -11.66 21.57
CA LEU A 7 45.94 -10.40 21.60
C LEU A 7 45.12 -10.16 20.32
N MET A 8 45.60 -10.65 19.17
CA MET A 8 44.92 -10.46 17.88
C MET A 8 43.66 -11.33 17.75
N ILE A 9 43.65 -12.50 18.38
CA ILE A 9 42.49 -13.42 18.38
C ILE A 9 41.36 -12.86 19.25
N ILE A 10 41.65 -12.29 20.42
CA ILE A 10 40.64 -11.75 21.34
C ILE A 10 39.97 -10.47 20.78
N GLY A 11 40.71 -9.63 20.05
CA GLY A 11 40.16 -8.42 19.41
C GLY A 11 39.16 -8.72 18.29
N SER A 12 39.27 -9.87 17.63
CA SER A 12 38.41 -10.26 16.50
C SER A 12 37.00 -10.70 16.94
N ILE A 13 36.85 -11.18 18.17
CA ILE A 13 35.56 -11.66 18.72
C ILE A 13 34.64 -10.49 19.05
N LEU A 14 35.19 -9.31 19.37
CA LEU A 14 34.42 -8.09 19.68
C LEU A 14 33.88 -7.37 18.44
N LEU A 15 34.34 -7.74 17.23
CA LEU A 15 33.82 -7.21 15.96
C LEU A 15 32.67 -8.06 15.39
N LEU A 16 32.39 -9.23 15.98
CA LEU A 16 31.32 -10.14 15.57
C LEU A 16 29.99 -9.92 16.30
N SER A 17 29.89 -8.95 17.21
CA SER A 17 28.60 -8.33 17.58
C SER A 17 28.12 -7.42 16.45
N SER A 18 28.07 -7.97 15.24
CA SER A 18 27.21 -7.50 14.17
C SER A 18 25.81 -7.44 14.74
N CYS A 19 25.21 -6.26 14.70
CA CYS A 19 23.80 -6.08 14.94
C CYS A 19 23.05 -7.15 14.14
N PHE A 20 22.48 -8.14 14.84
CA PHE A 20 21.23 -8.71 14.37
C PHE A 20 20.22 -7.57 14.50
N SER A 21 20.22 -6.67 13.50
CA SER A 21 18.99 -6.02 13.14
C SER A 21 18.15 -7.18 12.66
N THR A 22 17.36 -7.76 13.56
CA THR A 22 16.11 -8.38 13.15
C THR A 22 15.39 -7.25 12.43
N ALA A 23 15.64 -7.13 11.14
CA ALA A 23 14.64 -6.63 10.23
C ALA A 23 13.48 -7.59 10.49
N SER A 24 12.61 -7.22 11.42
CA SER A 24 11.26 -7.71 11.43
C SER A 24 10.82 -7.40 10.01
N SER A 25 10.83 -8.43 9.16
CA SER A 25 10.16 -8.35 7.88
C SER A 25 8.76 -7.94 8.26
N MET A 26 8.45 -6.64 8.11
CA MET A 26 7.13 -6.17 8.41
C MET A 26 6.28 -6.85 7.34
N GLU A 27 5.56 -7.88 7.75
CA GLU A 27 4.67 -8.62 6.86
C GLU A 27 3.68 -7.60 6.30
N ASN A 28 3.46 -7.63 4.98
CA ASN A 28 2.57 -6.70 4.32
C ASN A 28 1.15 -6.95 4.87
N PRO A 29 0.51 -5.99 5.55
CA PRO A 29 -0.84 -6.17 6.08
C PRO A 29 -1.86 -6.50 4.97
N LEU A 30 -1.52 -6.17 3.72
CA LEU A 30 -2.34 -6.36 2.53
C LEU A 30 -1.86 -7.50 1.63
N GLU A 31 -1.04 -8.45 2.13
CA GLU A 31 -0.48 -9.54 1.32
C GLU A 31 -1.57 -10.37 0.59
N GLN A 32 -2.79 -10.40 1.12
CA GLN A 32 -3.93 -11.08 0.51
C GLN A 32 -4.50 -10.38 -0.75
N HIS A 33 -4.05 -9.17 -1.10
CA HIS A 33 -4.58 -8.32 -2.19
C HIS A 33 -3.55 -8.02 -3.30
N THR A 34 -2.60 -8.93 -3.54
CA THR A 34 -1.42 -8.69 -4.40
C THR A 34 -1.71 -8.34 -5.87
N ASP A 35 -2.89 -8.65 -6.41
CA ASP A 35 -3.30 -8.31 -7.78
C ASP A 35 -4.52 -7.36 -7.85
N GLU A 36 -5.01 -6.89 -6.71
CA GLU A 36 -6.19 -6.04 -6.62
C GLU A 36 -5.81 -4.60 -6.30
N THR A 37 -6.55 -3.65 -6.88
CA THR A 37 -6.53 -2.27 -6.43
C THR A 37 -7.35 -2.20 -5.14
N ILE A 38 -6.79 -1.63 -4.08
CA ILE A 38 -7.43 -1.46 -2.78
C ILE A 38 -7.29 -0.01 -2.33
N THR A 39 -8.39 0.55 -1.83
CA THR A 39 -8.40 1.85 -1.15
C THR A 39 -8.33 1.63 0.36
N VAL A 40 -7.32 2.19 1.03
CA VAL A 40 -7.14 2.07 2.48
C VAL A 40 -7.32 3.44 3.12
N LEU A 41 -8.26 3.57 4.04
CA LEU A 41 -8.44 4.76 4.86
C LEU A 41 -7.91 4.52 6.27
N PHE A 42 -6.84 5.21 6.64
CA PHE A 42 -6.35 5.28 8.00
C PHE A 42 -7.12 6.36 8.75
N SER A 43 -7.82 5.94 9.79
CA SER A 43 -8.72 6.77 10.59
C SER A 43 -8.28 6.84 12.05
N ASP A 44 -8.54 7.96 12.70
CA ASP A 44 -8.38 8.12 14.14
C ASP A 44 -9.69 8.66 14.72
N SER A 45 -10.26 7.91 15.66
CA SER A 45 -11.49 8.25 16.40
C SER A 45 -11.46 9.64 17.07
N SER A 46 -10.27 10.21 17.29
CA SER A 46 -10.10 11.57 17.81
C SER A 46 -10.47 12.67 16.79
N SER A 47 -10.56 12.35 15.49
CA SER A 47 -10.69 13.28 14.35
C SER A 47 -12.03 13.15 13.57
N MET A 48 -13.13 12.92 14.28
CA MET A 48 -14.43 12.50 13.70
C MET A 48 -15.02 13.39 12.59
N GLN A 49 -14.76 14.70 12.58
CA GLN A 49 -15.33 15.61 11.56
C GLN A 49 -14.61 15.48 10.21
N ASP A 50 -13.29 15.36 10.22
CA ASP A 50 -12.49 15.28 9.00
C ASP A 50 -12.61 13.88 8.37
N GLU A 51 -12.69 12.85 9.22
CA GLU A 51 -12.99 11.48 8.83
C GLU A 51 -14.30 11.41 8.03
N LYS A 52 -15.37 12.06 8.49
CA LYS A 52 -16.69 12.04 7.84
C LYS A 52 -16.62 12.43 6.35
N THR A 53 -15.77 13.40 6.00
CA THR A 53 -15.66 13.88 4.62
C THR A 53 -15.15 12.78 3.67
N TYR A 54 -14.20 11.97 4.15
CA TYR A 54 -13.70 10.80 3.41
C TYR A 54 -14.76 9.72 3.26
N TYR A 55 -15.51 9.42 4.33
CA TYR A 55 -16.61 8.45 4.26
C TYR A 55 -17.70 8.88 3.29
N ASP A 56 -18.11 10.15 3.33
CA ASP A 56 -19.14 10.69 2.44
C ASP A 56 -18.67 10.62 0.98
N ALA A 57 -17.39 10.92 0.69
CA ALA A 57 -16.81 10.79 -0.65
C ALA A 57 -16.80 9.33 -1.14
N LEU A 58 -16.32 8.39 -0.31
CA LEU A 58 -16.27 6.97 -0.66
C LEU A 58 -17.67 6.38 -0.86
N LEU A 59 -18.64 6.78 -0.03
CA LEU A 59 -20.02 6.36 -0.15
C LEU A 59 -20.66 6.89 -1.43
N GLU A 60 -20.44 8.16 -1.76
CA GLU A 60 -20.95 8.77 -2.99
C GLU A 60 -20.37 8.08 -4.24
N LEU A 61 -19.06 7.80 -4.23
CA LEU A 61 -18.43 7.06 -5.31
C LEU A 61 -19.03 5.66 -5.47
N LYS A 62 -19.27 4.95 -4.36
CA LYS A 62 -19.92 3.63 -4.38
C LYS A 62 -21.33 3.67 -4.97
N GLN A 63 -22.09 4.73 -4.67
CA GLN A 63 -23.46 4.90 -5.14
C GLN A 63 -23.51 5.24 -6.63
N ASN A 64 -22.62 6.12 -7.09
CA ASN A 64 -22.62 6.62 -8.46
C ASN A 64 -21.88 5.69 -9.43
N HIS A 65 -20.85 4.98 -8.95
CA HIS A 65 -19.95 4.15 -9.75
C HIS A 65 -19.69 2.76 -9.12
N PRO A 66 -20.75 1.97 -8.83
CA PRO A 66 -20.61 0.71 -8.09
C PRO A 66 -19.73 -0.34 -8.80
N SER A 67 -19.61 -0.26 -10.12
CA SER A 67 -18.77 -1.16 -10.93
C SER A 67 -17.30 -0.74 -11.01
N GLU A 68 -16.96 0.48 -10.58
CA GLU A 68 -15.62 1.07 -10.74
C GLU A 68 -14.90 1.23 -9.40
N MET A 69 -15.57 0.94 -8.28
CA MET A 69 -14.98 1.06 -6.95
C MET A 69 -14.19 -0.22 -6.60
N PRO A 70 -12.87 -0.13 -6.37
CA PRO A 70 -12.10 -1.23 -5.83
C PRO A 70 -12.48 -1.53 -4.39
N SER A 71 -11.99 -2.66 -3.87
CA SER A 71 -12.11 -3.01 -2.46
C SER A 71 -11.65 -1.84 -1.58
N PHE A 72 -12.40 -1.52 -0.54
CA PHE A 72 -12.02 -0.49 0.42
C PHE A 72 -11.87 -1.10 1.81
N LEU A 73 -10.86 -0.64 2.54
CA LEU A 73 -10.54 -1.05 3.89
C LEU A 73 -10.36 0.19 4.75
N ILE A 74 -10.81 0.12 6.00
CA ILE A 74 -10.57 1.16 7.00
C ILE A 74 -9.68 0.54 8.07
N ILE A 75 -8.60 1.23 8.40
CA ILE A 75 -7.63 0.84 9.42
C ILE A 75 -7.66 1.91 10.51
N ASP A 76 -7.86 1.47 11.76
CA ASP A 76 -7.84 2.37 12.91
C ASP A 76 -6.39 2.72 13.32
N ALA A 77 -6.19 3.91 13.87
CA ALA A 77 -4.92 4.35 14.41
C ALA A 77 -4.31 3.36 15.43
N ASP A 78 -5.13 2.58 16.12
CA ASP A 78 -4.70 1.52 17.05
C ASP A 78 -3.98 0.34 16.37
N GLU A 79 -4.13 0.16 15.05
CA GLU A 79 -3.42 -0.86 14.27
C GLU A 79 -1.97 -0.43 13.96
N ARG A 80 -1.14 -0.36 15.02
CA ARG A 80 0.23 0.16 14.97
C ARG A 80 1.14 -0.49 13.92
N ASP A 81 0.93 -1.76 13.59
CA ASP A 81 1.75 -2.46 12.60
C ASP A 81 1.47 -1.97 11.18
N ALA A 82 0.20 -1.74 10.83
CA ALA A 82 -0.19 -1.16 9.54
C ALA A 82 0.24 0.30 9.44
N ILE A 83 0.03 1.10 10.50
CA ILE A 83 0.48 2.50 10.60
C ILE A 83 1.99 2.61 10.35
N ARG A 84 2.77 1.74 11.00
CA ARG A 84 4.23 1.70 10.83
C ARG A 84 4.65 1.21 9.44
N TYR A 85 3.92 0.24 8.87
CA TYR A 85 4.24 -0.34 7.56
C TYR A 85 4.10 0.70 6.45
N PHE A 86 3.00 1.45 6.46
CA PHE A 86 2.70 2.48 5.46
C PHE A 86 3.29 3.86 5.79
N ASN A 87 4.02 3.96 6.92
CA ASN A 87 4.62 5.20 7.43
C ASN A 87 3.57 6.33 7.53
N ILE A 88 2.45 6.06 8.20
CA ILE A 88 1.36 7.02 8.39
C ILE A 88 1.71 7.94 9.57
N GLU A 89 1.86 9.24 9.28
CA GLU A 89 2.26 10.25 10.27
C GLU A 89 1.10 11.16 10.68
N GLN A 90 0.03 11.20 9.89
CA GLN A 90 -1.14 12.06 10.11
C GLN A 90 -2.45 11.37 9.76
N PHE A 91 -3.54 11.84 10.37
CA PHE A 91 -4.89 11.33 10.18
C PHE A 91 -5.85 12.48 9.78
N PRO A 92 -6.88 12.18 8.98
CA PRO A 92 -7.05 10.95 8.22
C PRO A 92 -6.02 10.82 7.09
N THR A 93 -5.65 9.60 6.70
CA THR A 93 -4.82 9.37 5.51
C THR A 93 -5.46 8.30 4.64
N MET A 94 -5.63 8.58 3.34
CA MET A 94 -6.16 7.64 2.37
C MET A 94 -5.09 7.23 1.36
N LEU A 95 -4.92 5.92 1.16
CA LEU A 95 -4.05 5.34 0.15
C LEU A 95 -4.88 4.59 -0.90
N VAL A 96 -4.45 4.64 -2.16
CA VAL A 96 -4.89 3.67 -3.19
C VAL A 96 -3.67 2.89 -3.61
N ILE A 97 -3.75 1.57 -3.48
CA ILE A 97 -2.62 0.66 -3.71
C ILE A 97 -3.04 -0.39 -4.73
N THR A 98 -2.24 -0.60 -5.76
CA THR A 98 -2.41 -1.70 -6.72
C THR A 98 -1.20 -2.63 -6.60
N GLY A 99 -1.42 -3.80 -5.98
CA GLY A 99 -0.36 -4.75 -5.65
C GLY A 99 0.67 -4.14 -4.68
N SER A 100 1.85 -3.79 -5.17
CA SER A 100 2.92 -3.16 -4.38
C SER A 100 3.14 -1.68 -4.70
N HIS A 101 2.33 -1.10 -5.60
CA HIS A 101 2.46 0.29 -6.02
C HIS A 101 1.41 1.17 -5.33
N GLU A 102 1.85 2.30 -4.78
CA GLU A 102 0.98 3.34 -4.24
C GLU A 102 0.58 4.29 -5.37
N ASP A 103 -0.67 4.21 -5.81
CA ASP A 103 -1.21 5.03 -6.90
C ASP A 103 -1.69 6.40 -6.42
N LEU A 104 -2.07 6.50 -5.15
CA LEU A 104 -2.53 7.73 -4.52
C LEU A 104 -2.24 7.72 -3.02
N ARG A 105 -1.86 8.89 -2.51
CA ARG A 105 -1.79 9.18 -1.07
C ARG A 105 -2.32 10.57 -0.78
N MET A 106 -3.33 10.63 0.08
CA MET A 106 -3.96 11.86 0.53
C MET A 106 -3.87 11.90 2.04
N GLU A 107 -3.20 12.91 2.58
CA GLU A 107 -2.94 13.00 4.00
C GLU A 107 -3.52 14.29 4.60
N GLY A 108 -4.31 14.14 5.65
CA GLY A 108 -4.98 15.24 6.34
C GLY A 108 -6.32 15.61 5.72
N ILE A 109 -6.66 16.89 5.80
CA ILE A 109 -8.02 17.38 5.51
C ILE A 109 -8.14 17.77 4.04
N PHE A 110 -9.07 17.13 3.34
CA PHE A 110 -9.46 17.47 1.98
C PHE A 110 -10.97 17.64 1.89
N THR A 111 -11.43 18.42 0.93
CA THR A 111 -12.85 18.54 0.64
C THR A 111 -13.35 17.30 -0.09
N LYS A 112 -14.66 17.02 0.04
CA LYS A 112 -15.30 15.87 -0.62
C LYS A 112 -15.05 15.86 -2.14
N ASP A 113 -15.13 17.03 -2.77
CA ASP A 113 -14.96 17.17 -4.23
C ASP A 113 -13.51 16.89 -4.67
N GLU A 114 -12.52 17.31 -3.87
CA GLU A 114 -11.11 16.98 -4.12
C GLU A 114 -10.86 15.48 -4.02
N ILE A 115 -11.37 14.83 -2.98
CA ILE A 115 -11.26 13.38 -2.78
C ILE A 115 -11.88 12.63 -3.95
N LEU A 116 -13.12 12.98 -4.34
CA LEU A 116 -13.80 12.37 -5.47
C LEU A 116 -13.02 12.54 -6.78
N THR A 117 -12.51 13.74 -7.05
CA THR A 117 -11.76 14.02 -8.28
C THR A 117 -10.50 13.16 -8.38
N GLN A 118 -9.74 13.06 -7.29
CA GLN A 118 -8.51 12.25 -7.25
C GLN A 118 -8.83 10.75 -7.43
N LEU A 119 -9.84 10.23 -6.73
CA LEU A 119 -10.25 8.83 -6.84
C LEU A 119 -10.72 8.50 -8.26
N MET A 120 -11.53 9.37 -8.87
CA MET A 120 -12.01 9.15 -10.24
C MET A 120 -10.86 9.09 -11.25
N GLU A 121 -9.87 9.97 -11.12
CA GLU A 121 -8.73 9.98 -12.04
C GLU A 121 -7.88 8.70 -11.90
N VAL A 122 -7.60 8.27 -10.68
CA VAL A 122 -6.85 7.03 -10.41
C VAL A 122 -7.60 5.82 -10.97
N PHE A 123 -8.90 5.71 -10.71
CA PHE A 123 -9.69 4.56 -11.19
C PHE A 123 -9.92 4.58 -12.71
N ARG A 124 -9.93 5.75 -13.35
CA ARG A 124 -9.92 5.88 -14.80
C ARG A 124 -8.62 5.32 -15.39
N ILE A 125 -7.47 5.71 -14.84
CA ILE A 125 -6.15 5.21 -15.27
C ILE A 125 -6.07 3.69 -15.09
N GLU A 126 -6.51 3.17 -13.94
CA GLU A 126 -6.54 1.72 -13.66
C GLU A 126 -7.40 0.93 -14.65
N LYS A 127 -8.57 1.47 -15.01
CA LYS A 127 -9.47 0.85 -15.99
C LYS A 127 -8.81 0.77 -17.38
N GLU A 128 -8.14 1.83 -17.79
CA GLU A 128 -7.40 1.88 -19.06
C GLU A 128 -6.24 0.86 -19.04
N ALA A 129 -5.46 0.81 -17.95
CA ALA A 129 -4.36 -0.14 -17.79
C ALA A 129 -4.83 -1.60 -17.81
N LYS A 130 -5.95 -1.94 -17.15
CA LYS A 130 -6.54 -3.28 -17.13
C LYS A 130 -7.08 -3.69 -18.50
N SER A 131 -7.68 -2.77 -19.25
CA SER A 131 -8.15 -3.02 -20.63
C SER A 131 -6.99 -3.32 -21.59
N VAL A 132 -5.89 -2.58 -21.48
CA VAL A 132 -4.67 -2.82 -22.28
C VAL A 132 -4.05 -4.18 -21.93
N ARG A 133 -3.87 -4.50 -20.65
CA ARG A 133 -3.35 -5.81 -20.21
C ARG A 133 -4.20 -6.97 -20.73
N LYS A 134 -5.53 -6.88 -20.62
CA LYS A 134 -6.45 -7.90 -21.13
C LYS A 134 -6.29 -8.12 -22.64
N THR A 135 -6.15 -7.04 -23.40
CA THR A 135 -5.98 -7.11 -24.87
C THR A 135 -4.67 -7.79 -25.24
N ILE A 136 -3.57 -7.47 -24.54
CA ILE A 136 -2.26 -8.08 -24.77
C ILE A 136 -2.27 -9.57 -24.38
N SER A 137 -2.86 -9.94 -23.24
CA SER A 137 -2.95 -11.34 -22.81
C SER A 137 -3.79 -12.21 -23.75
N LEU A 138 -4.90 -11.68 -24.28
CA LEU A 138 -5.71 -12.40 -25.27
C LEU A 138 -4.95 -12.61 -26.58
N HIS A 139 -4.22 -11.60 -27.05
CA HIS A 139 -3.42 -11.70 -28.26
C HIS A 139 -2.28 -12.73 -28.13
N TYR A 140 -1.70 -12.87 -26.94
CA TYR A 140 -0.65 -13.85 -26.67
C TYR A 140 -1.15 -15.31 -26.65
N ILE A 141 -2.39 -15.54 -26.18
CA ILE A 141 -3.03 -16.86 -26.18
C ILE A 141 -3.45 -17.29 -27.59
N GLU A 142 -3.83 -16.33 -28.45
CA GLU A 142 -4.22 -16.62 -29.84
C GLU A 142 -3.02 -17.03 -30.71
N GLN A 143 -1.85 -16.45 -30.47
CA GLN A 143 -0.61 -16.82 -31.19
C GLN A 143 -0.03 -18.18 -30.76
N SER A 144 -0.19 -18.59 -29.50
CA SER A 144 0.29 -19.89 -29.00
C SER A 144 -0.58 -21.07 -29.44
N SER A 145 -1.86 -20.81 -29.78
CA SER A 145 -2.78 -21.83 -30.30
C SER A 145 -2.62 -22.12 -31.80
N PHE A 146 -1.85 -21.29 -32.53
CA PHE A 146 -1.60 -21.46 -33.97
C PHE A 146 -0.28 -22.20 -34.30
N SER A 147 0.45 -22.67 -33.28
CA SER A 147 1.74 -23.38 -33.42
C SER A 147 1.69 -24.87 -33.08
N LEU A 148 0.51 -25.51 -33.10
CA LEU A 148 0.34 -26.96 -32.99
C LEU A 148 -0.25 -27.56 -34.27
#